data_AF-A0A2V9HNW7-F1
#
_entry.id   AF-A0A2V9HNW7-F1
#
_cell.length_a   1.000
_cell.length_b   1.000
_cell.length_c   1.000
_cell.angle_alpha   90.00
_cell.angle_beta   90.00
_cell.angle_gamma   90.00
#
_symmetry.space_group_name_H-M   'P 1'
#
loop_
_entity.id
_entity.type
_entity.pdbx_description
1 polymer ?
#
loop_
_entity_poly.entity_id
_entity_poly.type
_entity_poly.pdbx_seq_one_letter_code
_entity_poly.pdbx_strand_id
1 'polypeptide(L)'
;MGATDRFSPEEVQRILGLTGKQLDYWDRLRLVSPRKEQGNRFYSFRDLISLRTIKQLIDQGVPANRLRRALAALREKLAQVHRPLSELRILSDGKDVVVESEGARLEPLSGQFVLNFETRELGEKVRVMVGPNADDWLATALEYDAEENTRAQAIEAYDHALSIDPQKVDALLNCGTLCYEEGNLKKAAEYFMRALQVDPENALAHFNLGSVLEEVGRLEAARLHLRNAVRLDPSYPDAHYNLAFVCEELGARNEAQRHWQAYITLDPSSPWCGYARQRLAGTKARTAGTT
;
A
#
# COMPACT_ATOMS: atom_id res chain seq x y z
N MET A 1 8.16 32.46 53.46
CA MET A 1 7.04 32.10 54.36
C MET A 1 6.08 31.24 53.57
N GLY A 2 5.84 30.00 54.00
CA GLY A 2 4.84 29.10 53.41
C GLY A 2 4.88 27.77 54.15
N ALA A 3 3.73 27.32 54.65
CA ALA A 3 3.52 26.33 55.69
C ALA A 3 4.35 25.03 55.59
N THR A 4 4.67 24.44 56.75
CA THR A 4 5.12 23.05 56.90
C THR A 4 4.23 22.10 56.08
N ASP A 5 4.71 21.63 54.93
CA ASP A 5 4.13 20.55 54.11
C ASP A 5 4.26 19.20 54.82
N ARG A 6 3.71 19.10 56.03
CA ARG A 6 3.72 17.92 56.88
C ARG A 6 2.28 17.54 57.13
N PHE A 7 1.88 16.39 56.62
CA PHE A 7 0.54 15.85 56.76
C PHE A 7 0.55 14.77 57.83
N SER A 8 -0.41 14.84 58.76
CA SER A 8 -0.62 13.78 59.74
C SER A 8 -1.21 12.52 59.08
N PRO A 9 -1.13 11.33 59.71
CA PRO A 9 -1.76 10.12 59.21
C PRO A 9 -3.28 10.28 59.00
N GLU A 10 -3.95 11.05 59.85
CA GLU A 10 -5.38 11.33 59.76
C GLU A 10 -5.71 12.23 58.56
N GLU A 11 -4.88 13.25 58.32
CA GLU A 11 -5.02 14.13 57.15
C GLU A 11 -4.82 13.37 55.85
N VAL A 12 -3.81 12.49 55.78
CA VAL A 12 -3.56 11.63 54.63
C VAL A 12 -4.74 10.69 54.36
N GLN A 13 -5.28 10.05 55.41
CA GLN A 13 -6.47 9.20 55.30
C GLN A 13 -7.66 9.97 54.72
N ARG A 14 -7.90 11.20 55.19
CA ARG A 14 -8.97 12.06 54.70
C ARG A 14 -8.76 12.53 53.26
N ILE A 15 -7.55 12.96 52.91
CA ILE A 15 -7.22 13.52 51.58
C ILE A 15 -7.28 12.44 50.49
N LEU A 16 -6.77 11.24 50.78
CA LEU A 16 -6.64 10.17 49.80
C LEU A 16 -7.74 9.10 49.91
N GLY A 17 -8.66 9.23 50.87
CA GLY A 17 -9.72 8.26 51.13
C GLY A 17 -9.16 6.90 51.53
N LEU A 18 -8.11 6.86 52.35
CA LEU A 18 -7.45 5.65 52.81
C LEU A 18 -7.93 5.27 54.21
N THR A 19 -7.99 3.96 54.50
CA THR A 19 -8.16 3.48 55.87
C THR A 19 -6.82 3.45 56.61
N GLY A 20 -6.82 3.66 57.93
CA GLY A 20 -5.61 3.53 58.76
C GLY A 20 -4.91 2.17 58.60
N LYS A 21 -5.69 1.09 58.41
CA LYS A 21 -5.15 -0.26 58.14
C LYS A 21 -4.39 -0.35 56.81
N GLN A 22 -4.88 0.30 55.75
CA GLN A 22 -4.19 0.35 54.45
C GLN A 22 -2.88 1.13 54.56
N LEU A 23 -2.92 2.28 55.26
CA LEU A 23 -1.74 3.12 55.47
C LEU A 23 -0.66 2.38 56.28
N ASP A 24 -1.03 1.74 57.39
CA ASP A 24 -0.11 0.93 58.20
C ASP A 24 0.42 -0.30 57.46
N TYR A 25 -0.37 -0.86 56.54
CA TYR A 25 0.08 -1.98 55.70
C TYR A 25 1.13 -1.54 54.68
N TRP A 26 0.93 -0.40 54.01
CA TRP A 26 1.88 0.13 53.02
C TRP A 26 3.17 0.67 53.65
N ASP A 27 3.07 1.26 54.85
CA ASP A 27 4.22 1.63 55.68
C ASP A 27 5.06 0.38 56.02
N ARG A 28 4.42 -0.71 56.47
CA ARG A 28 5.11 -1.98 56.78
C ARG A 28 5.78 -2.60 55.57
N LEU A 29 5.18 -2.48 54.39
CA LEU A 29 5.78 -2.91 53.13
C LEU A 29 6.88 -1.98 52.62
N ARG A 30 7.13 -0.83 53.28
CA ARG A 30 8.10 0.20 52.88
C ARG A 30 7.86 0.73 51.47
N LEU A 31 6.59 0.81 51.05
CA LEU A 31 6.22 1.45 49.80
C LEU A 31 6.42 2.96 49.88
N VAL A 32 6.10 3.53 51.05
CA VAL A 32 6.41 4.90 51.47
C VAL A 32 7.04 4.84 52.86
N SER A 33 7.98 5.75 53.13
CA SER A 33 8.68 5.81 54.41
C SER A 33 8.38 7.16 55.08
N PRO A 34 7.35 7.23 55.97
CA PRO A 34 7.03 8.48 56.66
C PRO A 34 8.19 8.93 57.54
N ARG A 35 8.36 10.24 57.67
CA ARG A 35 9.31 10.82 58.62
C ARG A 35 8.76 10.67 60.02
N LYS A 36 9.63 10.37 60.99
CA LYS A 36 9.28 10.31 62.41
C LYS A 36 9.96 11.45 63.15
N GLU A 37 9.18 12.25 63.87
CA GLU A 37 9.67 13.33 64.71
C GLU A 37 8.93 13.28 66.04
N GLN A 38 9.66 13.20 67.16
CA GLN A 38 9.10 13.10 68.51
C GLN A 38 8.05 11.98 68.67
N GLY A 39 8.25 10.84 67.99
CA GLY A 39 7.32 9.69 68.04
C GLY A 39 6.13 9.77 67.07
N ASN A 40 5.86 10.94 66.48
CA ASN A 40 4.76 11.15 65.53
C ASN A 40 5.23 10.96 64.08
N ARG A 41 4.36 10.35 63.26
CA ARG A 41 4.59 10.11 61.83
C ARG A 41 4.07 11.30 61.02
N PHE A 42 4.88 11.79 60.08
CA PHE A 42 4.48 12.85 59.15
C PHE A 42 4.84 12.49 57.71
N TYR A 43 3.97 12.87 56.80
CA TYR A 43 4.12 12.67 55.36
C TYR A 43 4.39 14.01 54.68
N SER A 44 5.30 14.02 53.72
CA SER A 44 5.53 15.18 52.85
C SER A 44 4.57 15.17 51.65
N PHE A 45 4.46 16.30 50.94
CA PHE A 45 3.67 16.36 49.70
C PHE A 45 4.07 15.29 48.66
N ARG A 46 5.37 14.96 48.55
CA ARG A 46 5.84 13.88 47.67
C ARG A 46 5.39 12.48 48.13
N ASP A 47 5.24 12.30 49.45
CA ASP A 47 4.71 11.06 50.01
C ASP A 47 3.22 10.93 49.70
N LEU A 48 2.46 12.02 49.69
CA LEU A 48 1.06 12.02 49.27
C LEU A 48 0.90 11.62 47.79
N ILE A 49 1.75 12.15 46.91
CA ILE A 49 1.76 11.74 45.48
C ILE A 49 2.05 10.24 45.39
N SER A 50 3.06 9.76 46.11
CA SER A 50 3.43 8.34 46.11
C SER A 50 2.28 7.45 46.61
N LEU A 51 1.63 7.83 47.71
CA LEU A 51 0.48 7.13 48.27
C LEU A 51 -0.73 7.13 47.33
N ARG A 52 -0.96 8.24 46.62
CA ARG A 52 -2.01 8.33 45.59
C ARG A 52 -1.73 7.37 44.43
N THR A 53 -0.49 7.33 43.94
CA THR A 53 -0.07 6.40 42.87
C THR A 53 -0.20 4.94 43.32
N ILE A 54 0.24 4.62 44.54
CA ILE A 54 0.08 3.27 45.13
C ILE A 54 -1.40 2.87 45.18
N LYS A 55 -2.26 3.76 45.67
CA LYS A 55 -3.71 3.52 45.75
C LYS A 55 -4.27 3.20 44.36
N GLN A 56 -3.96 4.04 43.37
CA GLN A 56 -4.44 3.85 42.00
C GLN A 56 -4.01 2.51 41.41
N LEU A 57 -2.74 2.10 41.57
CA LEU A 57 -2.25 0.83 41.05
C LEU A 57 -2.90 -0.38 41.74
N ILE A 58 -3.13 -0.30 43.05
CA ILE A 58 -3.81 -1.36 43.79
C ILE A 58 -5.28 -1.45 43.40
N ASP A 59 -5.97 -0.32 43.23
CA ASP A 59 -7.35 -0.27 42.74
C ASP A 59 -7.48 -0.83 41.31
N GLN A 60 -6.42 -0.73 40.50
CA GLN A 60 -6.31 -1.34 39.16
C GLN A 60 -5.94 -2.84 39.19
N GLY A 61 -5.74 -3.43 40.37
CA GLY A 61 -5.53 -4.87 40.53
C GLY A 61 -4.08 -5.31 40.78
N VAL A 62 -3.13 -4.38 40.91
CA VAL A 62 -1.73 -4.71 41.21
C VAL A 62 -1.57 -5.08 42.70
N PRO A 63 -1.09 -6.29 43.05
CA PRO A 63 -0.88 -6.65 44.45
C PRO A 63 0.24 -5.82 45.10
N ALA A 64 0.03 -5.34 46.33
CA ALA A 64 0.99 -4.50 47.05
C ALA A 64 2.40 -5.14 47.19
N ASN A 65 2.47 -6.47 47.36
CA ASN A 65 3.74 -7.21 47.40
C ASN A 65 4.45 -7.24 46.05
N ARG A 66 3.73 -7.24 44.93
CA ARG A 66 4.33 -7.13 43.60
C ARG A 66 4.86 -5.72 43.37
N LEU A 67 4.07 -4.70 43.73
CA LEU A 67 4.50 -3.30 43.69
C LEU A 67 5.78 -3.08 44.49
N ARG A 68 5.88 -3.62 45.72
CA ARG A 68 7.09 -3.53 46.55
C ARG A 68 8.32 -4.09 45.84
N ARG A 69 8.21 -5.29 45.24
CA ARG A 69 9.31 -5.93 44.51
C ARG A 69 9.71 -5.13 43.27
N ALA A 70 8.74 -4.62 42.52
CA ALA A 70 8.99 -3.81 41.34
C ALA A 70 9.74 -2.50 41.68
N LEU A 71 9.29 -1.80 42.73
CA LEU A 71 9.96 -0.58 43.19
C LEU A 71 11.39 -0.83 43.71
N ALA A 72 11.62 -1.99 44.35
CA ALA A 72 12.96 -2.39 44.76
C ALA A 72 13.86 -2.65 43.54
N ALA A 73 13.37 -3.39 42.56
CA ALA A 73 14.11 -3.68 41.32
C ALA A 73 14.44 -2.39 40.53
N LEU A 74 13.53 -1.40 40.50
CA LEU A 74 13.78 -0.12 39.86
C LEU A 74 14.92 0.66 40.53
N ARG A 75 14.94 0.70 41.87
CA ARG A 75 16.01 1.38 42.62
C ARG A 75 17.38 0.72 42.42
N GLU A 76 17.39 -0.59 42.18
CA GLU A 76 18.61 -1.36 41.95
C GLU A 76 19.12 -1.19 40.50
N LYS A 77 18.22 -1.29 39.52
CA LYS A 77 18.58 -1.27 38.10
C LYS A 77 18.79 0.15 37.55
N LEU A 78 18.10 1.15 38.08
CA LEU A 78 18.18 2.54 37.64
C LEU A 78 18.94 3.36 38.68
N ALA A 79 20.27 3.41 38.54
CA ALA A 79 21.17 4.04 39.51
C ALA A 79 20.86 5.51 39.83
N GLN A 80 20.14 6.22 38.95
CA GLN A 80 19.73 7.62 39.12
C GLN A 80 18.35 7.80 39.76
N VAL A 81 17.60 6.71 39.99
CA VAL A 81 16.22 6.78 40.50
C VAL A 81 16.19 6.44 41.98
N HIS A 82 15.97 7.46 42.81
CA HIS A 82 15.88 7.28 44.26
C HIS A 82 14.43 7.12 44.71
N ARG A 83 13.47 7.71 43.99
CA ARG A 83 12.03 7.67 44.35
C ARG A 83 11.16 7.37 43.13
N PRO A 84 11.05 6.08 42.73
CA PRO A 84 10.38 5.71 41.48
C PRO A 84 8.92 6.19 41.38
N LEU A 85 8.16 6.21 42.48
CA LEU A 85 6.74 6.62 42.50
C LEU A 85 6.49 8.10 42.22
N SER A 86 7.51 8.94 42.40
CA SER A 86 7.43 10.39 42.15
C SER A 86 8.25 10.83 40.94
N GLU A 87 9.26 10.04 40.55
CA GLU A 87 10.21 10.38 39.49
C GLU A 87 9.86 9.70 38.16
N LEU A 88 9.16 8.56 38.19
CA LEU A 88 8.82 7.78 37.00
C LEU A 88 7.32 7.69 36.79
N ARG A 89 6.91 7.50 35.53
CA ARG A 89 5.53 7.21 35.19
C ARG A 89 5.28 5.71 35.32
N ILE A 90 4.56 5.33 36.38
CA ILE A 90 4.23 3.94 36.67
C ILE A 90 2.80 3.64 36.21
N LEU A 91 2.65 2.59 35.42
CA LEU A 91 1.41 2.10 34.82
C LEU A 91 1.12 0.67 35.29
N SER A 92 -0.11 0.23 35.09
CA SER A 92 -0.56 -1.14 35.33
C SER A 92 -0.90 -1.82 34.01
N ASP A 93 -0.39 -3.03 33.80
CA ASP A 93 -0.85 -3.94 32.73
C ASP A 93 -1.40 -5.22 33.38
N GLY A 94 -2.72 -5.27 33.54
CA GLY A 94 -3.38 -6.29 34.36
C GLY A 94 -2.89 -6.28 35.81
N LYS A 95 -2.16 -7.33 36.21
CA LYS A 95 -1.59 -7.47 37.57
C LYS A 95 -0.13 -7.00 37.66
N ASP A 96 0.44 -6.56 36.54
CA ASP A 96 1.87 -6.31 36.39
C ASP A 96 2.17 -4.81 36.43
N VAL A 97 3.38 -4.48 36.89
CA VAL A 97 3.84 -3.10 37.01
C VAL A 97 4.67 -2.78 35.78
N VAL A 98 4.30 -1.73 35.06
CA VAL A 98 5.03 -1.24 33.89
C VAL A 98 5.51 0.18 34.18
N VAL A 99 6.74 0.50 33.76
CA VAL A 99 7.33 1.81 33.97
C VAL A 99 7.70 2.43 32.63
N GLU A 100 7.27 3.67 32.41
CA GLU A 100 7.61 4.45 31.22
C GLU A 100 8.71 5.47 31.57
N SER A 101 9.82 5.40 30.84
CA SER A 101 10.99 6.29 30.99
C SER A 101 11.63 6.53 29.62
N GLU A 102 11.90 7.79 29.28
CA GLU A 102 12.55 8.18 28.01
C GLU A 102 11.88 7.59 26.74
N GLY A 103 10.56 7.39 26.79
CA GLY A 103 9.77 6.83 25.68
C GLY A 103 9.74 5.30 25.59
N ALA A 104 10.46 4.59 26.48
CA ALA A 104 10.42 3.13 26.57
C ALA A 104 9.59 2.66 27.78
N ARG A 105 8.87 1.54 27.62
CA ARG A 105 8.16 0.86 28.71
C ARG A 105 8.92 -0.38 29.16
N LEU A 106 8.99 -0.63 30.46
CA LEU A 106 9.76 -1.72 31.07
C LEU A 106 8.95 -2.42 32.16
N GLU A 107 8.98 -3.76 32.20
CA GLU A 107 8.54 -4.56 33.35
C GLU A 107 9.73 -4.70 34.33
N PRO A 108 9.67 -4.14 35.55
CA PRO A 108 10.87 -4.00 36.38
C PRO A 108 11.47 -5.30 36.90
N LEU A 109 10.65 -6.35 37.07
CA LEU A 109 11.07 -7.59 37.69
C LEU A 109 11.93 -8.41 36.71
N SER A 110 11.40 -8.63 35.51
CA SER A 110 12.09 -9.30 34.40
C SER A 110 13.13 -8.41 33.75
N GLY A 111 12.94 -7.08 33.74
CA GLY A 111 13.74 -6.17 32.94
C GLY A 111 13.40 -6.23 31.45
N GLN A 112 12.27 -6.83 31.08
CA GLN A 112 11.82 -6.89 29.70
C GLN A 112 11.19 -5.57 29.28
N PHE A 113 11.58 -5.07 28.10
CA PHE A 113 10.89 -3.95 27.48
C PHE A 113 9.50 -4.38 27.03
N VAL A 114 8.49 -3.61 27.43
CA VAL A 114 7.09 -3.82 27.05
C VAL A 114 6.85 -3.04 25.75
N LEU A 115 6.45 -3.75 24.70
CA LEU A 115 6.07 -3.12 23.44
C LEU A 115 4.83 -2.25 23.67
N ASN A 116 4.92 -0.98 23.28
CA ASN A 116 3.77 -0.08 23.31
C ASN A 116 2.90 -0.34 22.06
N PHE A 117 1.81 -1.10 22.22
CA PHE A 117 0.78 -1.24 21.18
C PHE A 117 -0.33 -0.17 21.33
N GLU A 118 0.01 1.04 21.79
CA GLU A 118 -0.90 2.18 21.64
C GLU A 118 -0.93 2.57 20.16
N THR A 119 -1.98 2.10 19.48
CA THR A 119 -2.30 2.30 18.06
C THR A 119 -2.36 3.77 17.59
N ARG A 120 -2.08 4.75 18.45
CA ARG A 120 -2.05 6.18 18.11
C ARG A 120 -0.70 6.69 17.60
N GLU A 121 0.45 6.13 17.99
CA GLU A 121 1.76 6.63 17.52
C GLU A 121 2.20 6.04 16.16
N LEU A 122 1.65 4.90 15.76
CA LEU A 122 1.83 4.37 14.41
C LEU A 122 1.16 5.25 13.33
N GLY A 123 0.14 6.04 13.70
CA GLY A 123 -0.57 6.90 12.75
C GLY A 123 0.22 8.14 12.30
N GLU A 124 1.16 8.64 13.12
CA GLU A 124 1.87 9.90 12.84
C GLU A 124 3.34 9.71 12.41
N LYS A 125 3.97 8.58 12.77
CA LYS A 125 5.38 8.28 12.41
C LYS A 125 5.55 7.24 11.31
N VAL A 126 4.49 6.56 10.90
CA VAL A 126 4.48 5.93 9.58
C VAL A 126 4.21 7.06 8.60
N ARG A 127 5.27 7.63 8.00
CA ARG A 127 5.13 8.02 6.60
C ARG A 127 4.62 6.74 5.96
N VAL A 128 3.34 6.72 5.58
CA VAL A 128 2.87 5.75 4.60
C VAL A 128 3.89 5.92 3.49
N MET A 129 4.81 4.97 3.31
CA MET A 129 5.45 4.83 2.02
C MET A 129 4.25 4.70 1.12
N VAL A 130 3.93 5.78 0.41
CA VAL A 130 2.94 5.71 -0.65
C VAL A 130 3.54 4.62 -1.52
N GLY A 131 2.95 3.42 -1.44
CA GLY A 131 3.35 2.33 -2.31
C GLY A 131 3.28 2.84 -3.73
N PRO A 132 4.03 2.24 -4.67
CA PRO A 132 4.03 2.72 -6.04
C PRO A 132 2.57 2.87 -6.49
N ASN A 133 2.22 4.06 -6.96
CA ASN A 133 0.88 4.31 -7.49
C ASN A 133 0.74 3.58 -8.84
N ALA A 134 -0.43 3.64 -9.47
CA ALA A 134 -0.64 2.96 -10.75
C ALA A 134 0.35 3.42 -11.84
N ASP A 135 0.76 4.69 -11.84
CA ASP A 135 1.73 5.23 -12.79
C ASP A 135 3.15 4.76 -12.51
N ASP A 136 3.52 4.66 -11.23
CA ASP A 136 4.82 4.13 -10.82
C ASP A 136 4.95 2.65 -11.23
N TRP A 137 3.90 1.85 -11.00
CA TRP A 137 3.87 0.45 -11.45
C TRP A 137 3.87 0.33 -12.97
N LEU A 138 3.17 1.21 -13.68
CA LEU A 138 3.19 1.25 -15.14
C LEU A 138 4.61 1.56 -15.67
N ALA A 139 5.31 2.51 -15.05
CA ALA A 139 6.68 2.83 -15.41
C ALA A 139 7.61 1.62 -15.20
N THR A 140 7.52 0.96 -14.05
CA THR A 140 8.28 -0.27 -13.77
C THR A 140 7.93 -1.39 -14.75
N ALA A 141 6.66 -1.54 -15.13
CA ALA A 141 6.25 -2.54 -16.11
C ALA A 141 6.88 -2.29 -17.49
N LEU A 142 6.91 -1.04 -17.93
CA LEU A 142 7.54 -0.64 -19.20
C LEU A 142 9.06 -0.86 -19.19
N GLU A 143 9.72 -0.66 -18.05
CA GLU A 143 11.15 -0.96 -17.89
C GLU A 143 11.43 -2.46 -18.08
N TYR A 144 10.63 -3.33 -17.45
CA TYR A 144 10.74 -4.78 -17.65
C TYR A 144 10.38 -5.19 -19.08
N ASP A 145 9.35 -4.59 -19.68
CA ASP A 145 8.93 -4.90 -21.05
C ASP A 145 10.05 -4.61 -22.08
N ALA A 146 10.92 -3.65 -21.79
CA ALA A 146 12.07 -3.32 -22.63
C ALA A 146 13.27 -4.30 -22.48
N GLU A 147 13.32 -5.09 -21.40
CA GLU A 147 14.43 -6.00 -21.10
C GLU A 147 14.16 -7.44 -21.58
N GLU A 148 15.12 -8.01 -22.32
CA GLU A 148 15.05 -9.42 -22.73
C GLU A 148 14.99 -10.35 -21.50
N ASN A 149 14.02 -11.27 -21.48
CA ASN A 149 13.74 -12.23 -20.40
C ASN A 149 13.09 -11.70 -19.11
N THR A 150 12.53 -10.48 -19.08
CA THR A 150 11.78 -10.01 -17.89
C THR A 150 10.27 -9.88 -18.10
N ARG A 151 9.75 -10.55 -19.13
CA ARG A 151 8.33 -10.61 -19.49
C ARG A 151 7.39 -10.94 -18.33
N ALA A 152 7.76 -11.90 -17.49
CA ALA A 152 6.94 -12.29 -16.33
C ALA A 152 6.81 -11.14 -15.31
N GLN A 153 7.91 -10.42 -15.06
CA GLN A 153 7.93 -9.25 -14.19
C GLN A 153 7.13 -8.08 -14.77
N ALA A 154 7.18 -7.88 -16.10
CA ALA A 154 6.36 -6.89 -16.78
C ALA A 154 4.86 -7.15 -16.55
N ILE A 155 4.41 -8.40 -16.75
CA ILE A 155 3.00 -8.80 -16.52
C ILE A 155 2.59 -8.54 -15.07
N GLU A 156 3.43 -8.95 -14.10
CA GLU A 156 3.14 -8.74 -12.68
C GLU A 156 3.02 -7.25 -12.34
N ALA A 157 3.93 -6.41 -12.87
CA ALA A 157 3.89 -4.97 -12.66
C ALA A 157 2.66 -4.31 -13.32
N TYR A 158 2.26 -4.73 -14.53
CA TYR A 158 1.02 -4.26 -15.15
C TYR A 158 -0.22 -4.71 -14.37
N ASP A 159 -0.26 -5.94 -13.85
CA ASP A 159 -1.36 -6.43 -13.01
C ASP A 159 -1.45 -5.62 -11.71
N HIS A 160 -0.31 -5.24 -11.11
CA HIS A 160 -0.28 -4.30 -9.99
C HIS A 160 -0.84 -2.93 -10.36
N ALA A 161 -0.42 -2.34 -11.49
CA ALA A 161 -0.96 -1.06 -11.97
C ALA A 161 -2.49 -1.12 -12.13
N LEU A 162 -3.00 -2.20 -12.75
CA LEU A 162 -4.44 -2.42 -12.97
C LEU A 162 -5.22 -2.76 -11.70
N SER A 163 -4.56 -3.30 -10.67
CA SER A 163 -5.18 -3.53 -9.37
C SER A 163 -5.44 -2.22 -8.61
N ILE A 164 -4.60 -1.21 -8.85
CA ILE A 164 -4.71 0.13 -8.25
C ILE A 164 -5.65 1.01 -9.09
N ASP A 165 -5.44 1.04 -10.41
CA ASP A 165 -6.31 1.73 -11.36
C ASP A 165 -6.76 0.79 -12.49
N PRO A 166 -7.95 0.17 -12.37
CA PRO A 166 -8.48 -0.74 -13.37
C PRO A 166 -8.78 -0.10 -14.73
N GLN A 167 -8.75 1.24 -14.82
CA GLN A 167 -9.04 2.01 -16.02
C GLN A 167 -7.76 2.51 -16.72
N LYS A 168 -6.57 2.09 -16.28
CA LYS A 168 -5.32 2.51 -16.90
C LYS A 168 -5.17 1.94 -18.32
N VAL A 169 -5.54 2.72 -19.33
CA VAL A 169 -5.60 2.30 -20.75
C VAL A 169 -4.26 1.75 -21.25
N ASP A 170 -3.15 2.42 -20.95
CA ASP A 170 -1.82 1.99 -21.39
C ASP A 170 -1.44 0.62 -20.82
N ALA A 171 -1.74 0.36 -19.54
CA ALA A 171 -1.51 -0.94 -18.92
C ALA A 171 -2.40 -2.03 -19.51
N LEU A 172 -3.67 -1.73 -19.83
CA LEU A 172 -4.57 -2.65 -20.52
C LEU A 172 -4.04 -2.99 -21.91
N LEU A 173 -3.58 -1.99 -22.68
CA LEU A 173 -3.02 -2.19 -24.01
C LEU A 173 -1.78 -3.08 -23.97
N ASN A 174 -0.82 -2.79 -23.09
CA ASN A 174 0.42 -3.55 -23.02
C ASN A 174 0.19 -4.98 -22.50
N CYS A 175 -0.67 -5.18 -21.50
CA CYS A 175 -1.12 -6.52 -21.10
C CYS A 175 -1.75 -7.29 -22.27
N GLY A 176 -2.58 -6.63 -23.07
CA GLY A 176 -3.20 -7.21 -24.25
C GLY A 176 -2.16 -7.65 -25.27
N THR A 177 -1.16 -6.80 -25.55
CA THR A 177 -0.05 -7.11 -26.47
C THR A 177 0.78 -8.29 -25.98
N LEU A 178 1.12 -8.33 -24.68
CA LEU A 178 1.85 -9.44 -24.09
C LEU A 178 1.04 -10.75 -24.16
N CYS A 179 -0.27 -10.70 -23.92
CA CYS A 179 -1.11 -11.89 -24.09
C CYS A 179 -1.20 -12.35 -25.54
N TYR A 180 -1.21 -11.40 -26.49
CA TYR A 180 -1.25 -11.70 -27.93
C TYR A 180 0.01 -12.43 -28.38
N GLU A 181 1.18 -11.91 -28.02
CA GLU A 181 2.47 -12.53 -28.32
C GLU A 181 2.67 -13.91 -27.67
N GLU A 182 2.03 -14.17 -26.52
CA GLU A 182 1.99 -15.52 -25.90
C GLU A 182 1.03 -16.48 -26.62
N GLY A 183 0.30 -16.00 -27.64
CA GLY A 183 -0.73 -16.76 -28.34
C GLY A 183 -2.04 -16.88 -27.55
N ASN A 184 -2.18 -16.19 -26.42
CA ASN A 184 -3.43 -16.14 -25.66
C ASN A 184 -4.37 -15.07 -26.22
N LEU A 185 -4.84 -15.32 -27.45
CA LEU A 185 -5.69 -14.42 -28.21
C LEU A 185 -6.99 -14.04 -27.48
N LYS A 186 -7.54 -14.97 -26.68
CA LYS A 186 -8.74 -14.70 -25.88
C LYS A 186 -8.48 -13.62 -24.82
N LYS A 187 -7.41 -13.77 -24.03
CA LYS A 187 -7.08 -12.81 -22.98
C LYS A 187 -6.64 -11.46 -23.58
N ALA A 188 -5.94 -11.49 -24.71
CA ALA A 188 -5.60 -10.28 -25.47
C ALA A 188 -6.85 -9.49 -25.87
N ALA A 189 -7.85 -10.15 -26.48
CA ALA A 189 -9.11 -9.53 -26.85
C ALA A 189 -9.84 -8.93 -25.63
N GLU A 190 -9.86 -9.63 -24.50
CA GLU A 190 -10.47 -9.13 -23.26
C GLU A 190 -9.83 -7.83 -22.78
N TYR A 191 -8.49 -7.73 -22.78
CA TYR A 191 -7.79 -6.50 -22.41
C TYR A 191 -8.06 -5.35 -23.40
N PHE A 192 -8.00 -5.59 -24.72
CA PHE A 192 -8.28 -4.54 -25.70
C PHE A 192 -9.74 -4.07 -25.67
N MET A 193 -10.69 -4.97 -25.43
CA MET A 193 -12.09 -4.57 -25.22
C MET A 193 -12.26 -3.72 -23.96
N ARG A 194 -11.58 -4.04 -22.86
CA ARG A 194 -11.57 -3.21 -21.65
C ARG A 194 -10.93 -1.84 -21.92
N ALA A 195 -9.84 -1.78 -22.66
CA ALA A 195 -9.22 -0.51 -23.06
C ALA A 195 -10.23 0.37 -23.82
N LEU A 196 -10.98 -0.21 -24.77
CA LEU A 196 -12.03 0.48 -25.52
C LEU A 196 -13.29 0.82 -24.70
N GLN A 197 -13.54 0.14 -23.57
CA GLN A 197 -14.60 0.54 -22.65
C GLN A 197 -14.24 1.82 -21.90
N VAL A 198 -12.95 2.03 -21.61
CA VAL A 198 -12.45 3.22 -20.94
C VAL A 198 -12.24 4.36 -21.93
N ASP A 199 -11.56 4.07 -23.04
CA ASP A 199 -11.28 5.01 -24.13
C ASP A 199 -11.79 4.46 -25.47
N PRO A 200 -13.06 4.73 -25.83
CA PRO A 200 -13.66 4.25 -27.08
C PRO A 200 -13.05 4.84 -28.35
N GLU A 201 -12.24 5.90 -28.25
CA GLU A 201 -11.58 6.55 -29.39
C GLU A 201 -10.09 6.20 -29.49
N ASN A 202 -9.65 5.15 -28.79
CA ASN A 202 -8.28 4.68 -28.86
C ASN A 202 -7.98 3.92 -30.16
N ALA A 203 -7.24 4.54 -31.06
CA ALA A 203 -6.87 3.95 -32.35
C ALA A 203 -6.06 2.65 -32.21
N LEU A 204 -5.11 2.62 -31.26
CA LEU A 204 -4.25 1.46 -31.01
C LEU A 204 -5.05 0.27 -30.46
N ALA A 205 -5.97 0.50 -29.52
CA ALA A 205 -6.84 -0.56 -28.99
C ALA A 205 -7.72 -1.16 -30.08
N HIS A 206 -8.27 -0.31 -30.96
CA HIS A 206 -9.03 -0.76 -32.12
C HIS A 206 -8.17 -1.56 -33.11
N PHE A 207 -6.95 -1.10 -33.39
CA PHE A 207 -6.02 -1.82 -34.26
C PHE A 207 -5.70 -3.21 -33.68
N ASN A 208 -5.27 -3.26 -32.41
CA ASN A 208 -4.87 -4.50 -31.75
C ASN A 208 -6.03 -5.50 -31.62
N LEU A 209 -7.23 -5.05 -31.25
CA LEU A 209 -8.42 -5.91 -31.24
C LEU A 209 -8.76 -6.40 -32.65
N GLY A 210 -8.62 -5.54 -33.65
CA GLY A 210 -8.79 -5.89 -35.05
C GLY A 210 -7.85 -7.02 -35.50
N SER A 211 -6.57 -6.93 -35.15
CA SER A 211 -5.55 -7.95 -35.42
C SER A 211 -5.88 -9.28 -34.73
N VAL A 212 -6.26 -9.26 -33.44
CA VAL A 212 -6.68 -10.47 -32.72
C VAL A 212 -7.89 -11.13 -33.39
N LEU A 213 -8.88 -10.32 -33.80
CA LEU A 213 -10.10 -10.82 -34.44
C LEU A 213 -9.83 -11.39 -35.83
N GLU A 214 -8.87 -10.85 -36.56
CA GLU A 214 -8.40 -11.39 -37.83
C GLU A 214 -7.80 -12.78 -37.64
N GLU A 215 -6.89 -12.94 -36.68
CA GLU A 215 -6.21 -14.20 -36.39
C GLU A 215 -7.18 -15.30 -35.93
N VAL A 216 -8.23 -14.97 -35.17
CA VAL A 216 -9.30 -15.94 -34.80
C VAL A 216 -10.37 -16.13 -35.89
N GLY A 217 -10.18 -15.55 -37.08
CA GLY A 217 -11.06 -15.72 -38.25
C GLY A 217 -12.39 -14.95 -38.18
N ARG A 218 -12.52 -13.97 -37.28
CA ARG A 218 -13.70 -13.09 -37.16
C ARG A 218 -13.54 -11.86 -38.05
N LEU A 219 -13.35 -12.10 -39.35
CA LEU A 219 -12.93 -11.09 -40.34
C LEU A 219 -13.83 -9.86 -40.42
N GLU A 220 -15.16 -10.03 -40.32
CA GLU A 220 -16.07 -8.88 -40.36
C GLU A 220 -15.95 -7.95 -39.14
N ALA A 221 -15.76 -8.54 -37.96
CA ALA A 221 -15.50 -7.79 -36.73
C ALA A 221 -14.12 -7.14 -36.77
N ALA A 222 -13.11 -7.83 -37.29
CA ALA A 222 -11.78 -7.29 -37.52
C ALA A 222 -11.84 -6.05 -38.44
N ARG A 223 -12.54 -6.15 -39.57
CA ARG A 223 -12.74 -5.04 -40.51
C ARG A 223 -13.35 -3.82 -39.82
N LEU A 224 -14.37 -4.01 -38.97
CA LEU A 224 -15.02 -2.92 -38.24
C LEU A 224 -14.02 -2.18 -37.34
N HIS A 225 -13.26 -2.91 -36.52
CA HIS A 225 -12.29 -2.31 -35.61
C HIS A 225 -11.11 -1.66 -36.33
N LEU A 226 -10.58 -2.29 -37.38
CA LEU A 226 -9.50 -1.72 -38.19
C LEU A 226 -9.95 -0.46 -38.94
N ARG A 227 -11.21 -0.38 -39.40
CA ARG A 227 -11.77 0.85 -39.97
C ARG A 227 -11.86 1.97 -38.94
N ASN A 228 -12.20 1.64 -37.70
CA ASN A 228 -12.18 2.64 -36.62
C ASN A 228 -10.76 3.11 -36.31
N ALA A 229 -9.78 2.20 -36.25
CA ALA A 229 -8.37 2.56 -36.07
C ALA A 229 -7.91 3.55 -37.16
N VAL A 230 -8.15 3.25 -38.44
CA VAL A 230 -7.82 4.13 -39.58
C VAL A 230 -8.62 5.44 -39.57
N ARG A 231 -9.87 5.43 -39.10
CA ARG A 231 -10.67 6.66 -38.97
C ARG A 231 -10.09 7.60 -37.92
N LEU A 232 -9.64 7.04 -36.80
CA LEU A 232 -9.10 7.77 -35.65
C LEU A 232 -7.67 8.24 -35.92
N ASP A 233 -6.85 7.39 -36.54
CA ASP A 233 -5.52 7.74 -37.04
C ASP A 233 -5.35 7.31 -38.51
N PRO A 234 -5.66 8.22 -39.47
CA PRO A 234 -5.45 7.98 -40.89
C PRO A 234 -3.99 7.85 -41.32
N SER A 235 -3.03 8.13 -40.42
CA SER A 235 -1.60 8.03 -40.69
C SER A 235 -0.98 6.73 -40.18
N TYR A 236 -1.77 5.83 -39.60
CA TYR A 236 -1.31 4.56 -39.04
C TYR A 236 -1.09 3.49 -40.12
N PRO A 237 0.16 3.22 -40.57
CA PRO A 237 0.39 2.35 -41.72
C PRO A 237 -0.04 0.90 -41.44
N ASP A 238 0.26 0.36 -40.27
CA ASP A 238 -0.07 -1.04 -39.94
C ASP A 238 -1.58 -1.29 -39.93
N ALA A 239 -2.38 -0.32 -39.48
CA ALA A 239 -3.83 -0.40 -39.55
C ALA A 239 -4.33 -0.42 -41.01
N HIS A 240 -3.72 0.36 -41.90
CA HIS A 240 -3.97 0.29 -43.33
C HIS A 240 -3.58 -1.07 -43.94
N TYR A 241 -2.43 -1.63 -43.54
CA TYR A 241 -1.98 -2.96 -43.98
C TYR A 241 -2.98 -4.04 -43.57
N ASN A 242 -3.32 -4.14 -42.28
CA ASN A 242 -4.21 -5.17 -41.76
C ASN A 242 -5.63 -5.02 -42.33
N LEU A 243 -6.14 -3.78 -42.46
CA LEU A 243 -7.44 -3.55 -43.06
C LEU A 243 -7.48 -3.95 -44.55
N ALA A 244 -6.39 -3.69 -45.29
CA ALA A 244 -6.30 -4.11 -46.68
C ALA A 244 -6.33 -5.64 -46.79
N PHE A 245 -5.56 -6.33 -45.95
CA PHE A 245 -5.52 -7.79 -45.89
C PHE A 245 -6.90 -8.39 -45.57
N VAL A 246 -7.55 -7.93 -44.50
CA VAL A 246 -8.90 -8.40 -44.11
C VAL A 246 -9.93 -8.13 -45.23
N CYS A 247 -9.85 -6.98 -45.90
CA CYS A 247 -10.73 -6.68 -47.02
C CYS A 247 -10.52 -7.62 -48.22
N GLU A 248 -9.29 -8.10 -48.47
CA GLU A 248 -9.04 -9.09 -49.51
C GLU A 248 -9.68 -10.44 -49.19
N GLU A 249 -9.52 -10.91 -47.96
CA GLU A 249 -10.11 -12.16 -47.48
C GLU A 249 -11.64 -12.13 -47.53
N LEU A 250 -12.24 -10.97 -47.26
CA LEU A 250 -13.69 -10.73 -47.41
C LEU A 250 -14.12 -10.46 -48.87
N GLY A 251 -13.20 -10.39 -49.83
CA GLY A 251 -13.49 -10.11 -51.24
C GLY A 251 -13.81 -8.66 -51.57
N ALA A 252 -13.68 -7.73 -50.62
CA ALA A 252 -13.89 -6.29 -50.76
C ALA A 252 -12.69 -5.59 -51.48
N ARG A 253 -12.42 -6.01 -52.72
CA ARG A 253 -11.20 -5.63 -53.48
C ARG A 253 -10.98 -4.13 -53.63
N ASN A 254 -12.04 -3.35 -53.86
CA ASN A 254 -11.91 -1.90 -54.04
C ASN A 254 -11.47 -1.19 -52.75
N GLU A 255 -11.95 -1.67 -51.60
CA GLU A 255 -11.55 -1.14 -50.29
C GLU A 255 -10.10 -1.54 -49.99
N ALA A 256 -9.77 -2.83 -50.20
CA ALA A 256 -8.40 -3.33 -50.04
C ALA A 256 -7.38 -2.53 -50.86
N GLN A 257 -7.68 -2.23 -52.14
CA GLN A 257 -6.80 -1.47 -53.00
C GLN A 257 -6.50 -0.05 -52.46
N ARG A 258 -7.50 0.62 -51.89
CA ARG A 258 -7.32 1.96 -51.30
C ARG A 258 -6.38 1.90 -50.10
N HIS A 259 -6.57 0.92 -49.23
CA HIS A 259 -5.74 0.79 -48.03
C HIS A 259 -4.33 0.30 -48.36
N TRP A 260 -4.14 -0.57 -49.36
CA TRP A 260 -2.81 -0.90 -49.87
C TRP A 260 -2.07 0.32 -50.44
N GLN A 261 -2.77 1.17 -51.18
CA GLN A 261 -2.17 2.39 -51.70
C GLN A 261 -1.79 3.35 -50.57
N ALA A 262 -2.66 3.53 -49.57
CA ALA A 262 -2.38 4.36 -48.40
C ALA A 262 -1.18 3.82 -47.61
N TYR A 263 -1.10 2.51 -47.36
CA TYR A 263 0.03 1.86 -46.70
C TYR A 263 1.37 2.19 -47.36
N ILE A 264 1.46 2.01 -48.69
CA ILE A 264 2.69 2.30 -49.45
C ILE A 264 3.03 3.79 -49.43
N THR A 265 2.02 4.67 -49.41
CA THR A 265 2.23 6.12 -49.32
C THR A 265 2.74 6.53 -47.94
N LEU A 266 2.25 5.91 -46.86
CA LEU A 266 2.61 6.23 -45.49
C LEU A 266 3.96 5.63 -45.07
N ASP A 267 4.26 4.38 -45.46
CA ASP A 267 5.57 3.74 -45.24
C ASP A 267 6.13 3.11 -46.53
N PRO A 268 6.71 3.92 -47.44
CA PRO A 268 7.27 3.45 -48.70
C PRO A 268 8.51 2.56 -48.54
N SER A 269 9.17 2.64 -47.38
CA SER A 269 10.39 1.93 -47.01
C SER A 269 10.14 0.57 -46.35
N SER A 270 8.89 0.29 -45.95
CA SER A 270 8.54 -0.96 -45.28
C SER A 270 9.02 -2.20 -46.03
N PRO A 271 9.51 -3.26 -45.34
CA PRO A 271 9.77 -4.56 -45.95
C PRO A 271 8.56 -5.14 -46.70
N TRP A 272 7.34 -4.81 -46.24
CA TRP A 272 6.10 -5.30 -46.84
C TRP A 272 5.59 -4.47 -48.03
N CYS A 273 6.27 -3.37 -48.39
CA CYS A 273 5.87 -2.56 -49.55
C CYS A 273 5.87 -3.37 -50.86
N GLY A 274 6.80 -4.31 -51.02
CA GLY A 274 6.84 -5.21 -52.18
C GLY A 274 5.57 -6.06 -52.29
N TYR A 275 5.14 -6.63 -51.16
CA TYR A 275 3.91 -7.41 -51.06
C TYR A 275 2.68 -6.58 -51.41
N ALA A 276 2.55 -5.38 -50.83
CA ALA A 276 1.45 -4.47 -51.11
C ALA A 276 1.39 -4.08 -52.61
N ARG A 277 2.54 -3.79 -53.25
CA ARG A 277 2.60 -3.48 -54.68
C ARG A 277 2.15 -4.64 -55.57
N GLN A 278 2.50 -5.87 -55.21
CA GLN A 278 2.08 -7.06 -55.96
C GLN A 278 0.56 -7.23 -55.92
N ARG A 279 -0.07 -7.03 -54.76
CA ARG A 279 -1.53 -7.09 -54.59
C ARG A 279 -2.25 -6.03 -55.44
N LEU A 280 -1.69 -4.82 -55.53
CA LEU A 280 -2.20 -3.74 -56.40
C LEU A 280 -2.02 -4.05 -57.90
N ALA A 281 -0.97 -4.75 -58.30
CA ALA A 281 -0.72 -5.11 -59.69
C ALA A 281 -1.62 -6.26 -60.18
N GLY A 282 -1.85 -7.27 -59.33
CA GLY A 282 -2.71 -8.42 -59.64
C GLY A 282 -4.19 -8.05 -59.85
N THR A 283 -4.65 -6.95 -59.25
CA THR A 283 -5.99 -6.39 -59.49
C THR A 283 -6.10 -5.71 -60.85
N LYS A 284 -5.10 -4.92 -61.25
CA LYS A 284 -5.06 -4.24 -62.57
C LYS A 284 -5.02 -5.22 -63.75
N ALA A 285 -4.30 -6.33 -63.62
CA ALA A 285 -4.22 -7.35 -64.67
C ALA A 285 -5.56 -8.09 -64.91
N ARG A 286 -6.40 -8.25 -63.87
CA ARG A 286 -7.73 -8.87 -64.01
C ARG A 286 -8.78 -7.95 -64.63
N THR A 287 -8.70 -6.64 -64.37
CA THR A 287 -9.61 -5.66 -64.97
C THR A 287 -9.32 -5.38 -66.45
N ALA A 288 -8.08 -5.62 -66.91
CA ALA A 288 -7.68 -5.44 -68.31
C ALA A 288 -8.00 -6.64 -69.22
N GLY A 289 -8.38 -7.81 -68.65
CA GLY A 289 -8.71 -9.03 -69.39
C GLY A 289 -10.20 -9.29 -69.58
N THR A 290 -11.07 -8.29 -69.32
CA THR A 290 -12.54 -8.41 -69.40
C THR A 290 -13.21 -7.38 -70.31
N THR A 291 -12.43 -6.73 -71.20
CA THR A 291 -12.93 -5.89 -72.31
C THR A 291 -12.72 -6.60 -73.62
#